data_AF-A0A202E3V6-F1
#
_entry.id   AF-A0A202E3V6-F1
#
_cell.length_a   1.000
_cell.length_b   1.000
_cell.length_c   1.000
_cell.angle_alpha   90.00
_cell.angle_beta   90.00
_cell.angle_gamma   90.00
#
_symmetry.space_group_name_H-M   'P 1'
#
loop_
_entity.id
_entity.type
_entity.pdbx_description
1 polymer ?
#
loop_
_entity_poly.entity_id
_entity_poly.type
_entity_poly.pdbx_seq_one_letter_code
_entity_poly.pdbx_strand_id
1 'polypeptide(L)'
;MSQAIHTEKSGIKTRVNRLNDLADSVKTLEDEKENIETKRNNRKQRNQAFEEVWEAINDAKSSFNVLCTAVGLAAVLDAPAPRHNIERTLDEYRPQLREFESKSYDDFTDVNEISSTRKEFKAFQETLNEHKETVKTNLEAAADEELSDVETRETILRIPDIGTTTDTEAVTTYRKKIASIKRGQFIDAEELKEAKQRYSEVDIDIGTIRSNYGLSEDAGNLLLRFLRNETVTLADVDDGVLDELKTLEEFSKRLTIQF
;
A
#
# COMPACT_ATOMS: atom_id res chain seq x y z
N MET A 1 -85.94 26.55 44.93
CA MET A 1 -85.07 25.35 44.73
C MET A 1 -84.76 25.02 43.26
N SER A 2 -85.41 25.60 42.25
CA SER A 2 -85.17 25.25 40.84
C SER A 2 -83.95 25.95 40.18
N GLN A 3 -83.58 27.16 40.62
CA GLN A 3 -82.44 27.90 40.03
C GLN A 3 -81.06 27.35 40.42
N ALA A 4 -80.88 26.83 41.64
CA ALA A 4 -79.59 26.28 42.12
C ALA A 4 -79.17 24.99 41.38
N ILE A 5 -80.15 24.14 41.03
CA ILE A 5 -79.93 22.89 40.28
C ILE A 5 -79.55 23.18 38.82
N HIS A 6 -80.04 24.29 38.25
CA HIS A 6 -79.68 24.73 36.90
C HIS A 6 -78.27 25.33 36.83
N THR A 7 -77.81 26.07 37.84
CA THR A 7 -76.43 26.58 37.92
C THR A 7 -75.42 25.46 38.17
N GLU A 8 -75.72 24.46 39.00
CA GLU A 8 -74.86 23.28 39.18
C GLU A 8 -74.71 22.43 37.90
N LYS A 9 -75.82 22.16 37.19
CA LYS A 9 -75.76 21.44 35.91
C LYS A 9 -74.96 22.21 34.83
N SER A 10 -75.04 23.54 34.82
CA SER A 10 -74.25 24.40 33.93
C SER A 10 -72.74 24.35 34.25
N GLY A 11 -72.38 24.37 35.55
CA GLY A 11 -71.00 24.25 36.01
C GLY A 11 -70.37 22.88 35.73
N ILE A 12 -71.14 21.80 35.88
CA ILE A 12 -70.71 20.44 35.53
C ILE A 12 -70.48 20.32 34.02
N LYS A 13 -71.40 20.82 33.18
CA LYS A 13 -71.24 20.81 31.72
C LYS A 13 -69.98 21.57 31.27
N THR A 14 -69.71 22.71 31.90
CA THR A 14 -68.48 23.51 31.62
C THR A 14 -67.21 22.76 32.01
N ARG A 15 -67.21 22.05 33.15
CA ARG A 15 -66.08 21.21 33.57
C ARG A 15 -65.87 20.01 32.65
N VAL A 16 -66.95 19.34 32.22
CA VAL A 16 -66.89 18.21 31.29
C VAL A 16 -66.34 18.66 29.94
N ASN A 17 -66.79 19.81 29.41
CA ASN A 17 -66.24 20.35 28.16
C ASN A 17 -64.74 20.66 28.30
N ARG A 18 -64.32 21.30 29.38
CA ARG A 18 -62.89 21.54 29.64
C ARG A 18 -62.07 20.26 29.74
N LEU A 19 -62.62 19.21 30.36
CA LEU A 19 -61.94 17.91 30.45
C LEU A 19 -61.80 17.25 29.08
N ASN A 20 -62.81 17.36 28.22
CA ASN A 20 -62.73 16.89 26.85
C ASN A 20 -61.69 17.68 26.04
N ASP A 21 -61.69 19.02 26.14
CA ASP A 21 -60.70 19.87 25.47
C ASP A 21 -59.26 19.55 25.92
N LEU A 22 -59.07 19.26 27.22
CA LEU A 22 -57.80 18.80 27.77
C LEU A 22 -57.41 17.41 27.26
N ALA A 23 -58.36 16.47 27.19
CA ALA A 23 -58.10 15.14 26.67
C ALA A 23 -57.66 15.18 25.19
N ASP A 24 -58.32 16.00 24.38
CA ASP A 24 -57.95 16.22 22.97
C ASP A 24 -56.57 16.89 22.84
N SER A 25 -56.25 17.83 23.73
CA SER A 25 -54.93 18.48 23.78
C SER A 25 -53.82 17.49 24.18
N VAL A 26 -54.06 16.63 25.18
CA VAL A 26 -53.10 15.60 25.61
C VAL A 26 -52.84 14.62 24.47
N LYS A 27 -53.90 14.17 23.78
CA LYS A 27 -53.76 13.28 22.63
C LYS A 27 -52.94 13.92 21.50
N THR A 28 -53.19 15.19 21.19
CA THR A 28 -52.40 15.94 20.19
C THR A 28 -50.92 16.02 20.59
N LEU A 29 -50.63 16.28 21.87
CA LEU A 29 -49.26 16.31 22.38
C LEU A 29 -48.58 14.93 22.35
N GLU A 30 -49.32 13.84 22.57
CA GLU A 30 -48.82 12.47 22.42
C GLU A 30 -48.45 12.17 20.96
N ASP A 31 -49.33 12.50 20.00
CA ASP A 31 -49.08 12.36 18.57
C ASP A 31 -47.87 13.22 18.11
N GLU A 32 -47.77 14.46 18.61
CA GLU A 32 -46.63 15.34 18.35
C GLU A 32 -45.33 14.78 18.91
N LYS A 33 -45.35 14.22 20.13
CA LYS A 33 -44.19 13.59 20.76
C LYS A 33 -43.71 12.39 19.94
N GLU A 34 -44.61 11.51 19.52
CA GLU A 34 -44.28 10.34 18.71
C GLU A 34 -43.64 10.76 17.37
N ASN A 35 -44.20 11.80 16.73
CA ASN A 35 -43.64 12.35 15.50
C ASN A 35 -42.24 12.96 15.72
N ILE A 36 -42.02 13.67 16.83
CA ILE A 36 -40.71 14.22 17.20
C ILE A 36 -39.69 13.11 17.46
N GLU A 37 -40.06 12.06 18.20
CA GLU A 37 -39.18 10.92 18.46
C GLU A 37 -38.79 10.18 17.17
N THR A 38 -39.76 9.98 16.27
CA THR A 38 -39.53 9.39 14.94
C THR A 38 -38.56 10.24 14.12
N LYS A 39 -38.79 11.56 14.02
CA LYS A 39 -37.87 12.49 13.34
C LYS A 39 -36.47 12.47 13.94
N ARG A 40 -36.36 12.41 15.28
CA ARG A 40 -35.07 12.33 15.98
C ARG A 40 -34.34 11.03 15.65
N ASN A 41 -35.04 9.90 15.61
CA ASN A 41 -34.44 8.61 15.28
C ASN A 41 -33.94 8.58 13.82
N ASN A 42 -34.77 9.05 12.87
CA ASN A 42 -34.39 9.14 11.47
C ASN A 42 -33.13 10.01 11.26
N ARG A 43 -33.03 11.14 11.98
CA ARG A 43 -31.83 11.99 11.95
C ARG A 43 -30.59 11.26 12.48
N LYS A 44 -30.72 10.53 13.60
CA LYS A 44 -29.60 9.74 14.14
C LYS A 44 -29.10 8.69 13.17
N GLN A 45 -30.01 7.92 12.57
CA GLN A 45 -29.65 6.89 11.59
C GLN A 45 -28.96 7.47 10.35
N ARG A 46 -29.46 8.62 9.86
CA ARG A 46 -28.82 9.35 8.75
C ARG A 46 -27.42 9.85 9.12
N ASN A 47 -27.24 10.43 10.31
CA ASN A 47 -25.93 10.91 10.75
C ASN A 47 -24.91 9.77 10.77
N GLN A 48 -25.29 8.62 11.34
CA GLN A 48 -24.43 7.45 11.37
C GLN A 48 -24.09 6.96 9.96
N ALA A 49 -25.08 6.87 9.06
CA ALA A 49 -24.83 6.45 7.69
C ALA A 49 -23.86 7.40 6.97
N PHE A 50 -23.94 8.71 7.23
CA PHE A 50 -23.01 9.70 6.69
C PHE A 50 -21.59 9.52 7.19
N GLU A 51 -21.42 9.27 8.49
CA GLU A 51 -20.12 8.95 9.09
C GLU A 51 -19.52 7.69 8.44
N GLU A 52 -20.33 6.66 8.21
CA GLU A 52 -19.88 5.43 7.54
C GLU A 52 -19.42 5.65 6.07
N VAL A 53 -20.02 6.61 5.35
CA VAL A 53 -19.54 6.99 4.02
C VAL A 53 -18.19 7.70 4.10
N TRP A 54 -18.04 8.63 5.06
CA TRP A 54 -16.77 9.31 5.29
C TRP A 54 -15.63 8.35 5.64
N GLU A 55 -15.91 7.35 6.47
CA GLU A 55 -14.96 6.27 6.75
C GLU A 55 -14.57 5.53 5.47
N ALA A 56 -15.54 5.13 4.64
CA ALA A 56 -15.26 4.44 3.37
C ALA A 56 -14.44 5.29 2.38
N ILE A 57 -14.69 6.60 2.32
CA ILE A 57 -13.88 7.54 1.53
C ILE A 57 -12.45 7.61 2.05
N ASN A 58 -12.27 7.72 3.36
CA ASN A 58 -10.93 7.78 3.97
C ASN A 58 -10.16 6.48 3.76
N ASP A 59 -10.84 5.34 3.86
CA ASP A 59 -10.28 4.03 3.56
C ASP A 59 -9.85 3.93 2.09
N ALA A 60 -10.68 4.37 1.14
CA ALA A 60 -10.32 4.41 -0.28
C ALA A 60 -9.13 5.35 -0.54
N LYS A 61 -9.09 6.54 0.08
CA LYS A 61 -7.95 7.48 -0.01
C LYS A 61 -6.67 6.85 0.55
N SER A 62 -6.76 6.13 1.66
CA SER A 62 -5.63 5.40 2.25
C SER A 62 -5.10 4.31 1.32
N SER A 63 -5.99 3.46 0.78
CA SER A 63 -5.63 2.44 -0.22
C SER A 63 -4.99 3.06 -1.47
N PHE A 64 -5.51 4.18 -1.95
CA PHE A 64 -4.94 4.92 -3.08
C PHE A 64 -3.52 5.43 -2.81
N ASN A 65 -3.26 6.01 -1.63
CA ASN A 65 -1.94 6.49 -1.28
C ASN A 65 -0.90 5.36 -1.25
N VAL A 66 -1.26 4.20 -0.70
CA VAL A 66 -0.39 3.01 -0.71
C VAL A 66 -0.14 2.51 -2.14
N LEU A 67 -1.18 2.50 -2.99
CA LEU A 67 -1.04 2.16 -4.41
C LEU A 67 -0.10 3.13 -5.14
N CYS A 68 -0.18 4.43 -4.87
CA CYS A 68 0.74 5.41 -5.44
C CYS A 68 2.20 5.14 -5.07
N THR A 69 2.47 4.81 -3.80
CA THR A 69 3.82 4.40 -3.36
C THR A 69 4.27 3.15 -4.12
N ALA A 70 3.42 2.13 -4.24
CA ALA A 70 3.73 0.91 -4.98
C ALA A 70 4.02 1.19 -6.47
N VAL A 71 3.21 2.04 -7.12
CA VAL A 71 3.43 2.45 -8.52
C VAL A 71 4.73 3.25 -8.68
N GLY A 72 5.07 4.09 -7.71
CA GLY A 72 6.34 4.81 -7.67
C GLY A 72 7.54 3.87 -7.61
N LEU A 73 7.50 2.88 -6.73
CA LEU A 73 8.53 1.83 -6.67
C LEU A 73 8.60 1.02 -7.96
N ALA A 74 7.44 0.69 -8.55
CA ALA A 74 7.39 -0.08 -9.79
C ALA A 74 8.05 0.68 -10.94
N ALA A 75 7.90 2.01 -10.98
CA ALA A 75 8.58 2.85 -11.96
C ALA A 75 10.11 2.84 -11.81
N VAL A 76 10.64 2.69 -10.59
CA VAL A 76 12.10 2.66 -10.34
C VAL A 76 12.71 1.31 -10.71
N LEU A 77 11.97 0.21 -10.49
CA LEU A 77 12.40 -1.15 -10.86
C LEU A 77 11.98 -1.56 -12.27
N ASP A 78 11.45 -0.64 -13.07
CA ASP A 78 10.89 -0.92 -14.40
C ASP A 78 9.83 -2.06 -14.39
N ALA A 79 9.17 -2.26 -13.24
CA ALA A 79 8.17 -3.28 -13.05
C ALA A 79 6.83 -2.85 -13.66
N PRO A 80 6.08 -3.79 -14.26
CA PRO A 80 4.79 -3.47 -14.88
C PRO A 80 3.77 -3.02 -13.84
N ALA A 81 3.06 -1.92 -14.14
CA ALA A 81 1.93 -1.44 -13.35
C ALA A 81 0.72 -1.19 -14.27
N PRO A 82 -0.52 -1.56 -13.87
CA PRO A 82 -1.71 -1.39 -14.69
C PRO A 82 -2.21 0.07 -14.69
N ARG A 83 -1.34 1.02 -15.09
CA ARG A 83 -1.58 2.48 -14.99
C ARG A 83 -2.90 2.91 -15.62
N HIS A 84 -3.23 2.35 -16.78
CA HIS A 84 -4.50 2.66 -17.46
C HIS A 84 -5.73 2.20 -16.65
N ASN A 85 -5.68 1.03 -16.02
CA ASN A 85 -6.79 0.55 -15.18
C ASN A 85 -6.92 1.37 -13.90
N ILE A 86 -5.79 1.79 -13.32
CA ILE A 86 -5.75 2.67 -12.15
C ILE A 86 -6.35 4.03 -12.50
N GLU A 87 -5.94 4.65 -13.62
CA GLU A 87 -6.50 5.90 -14.11
C GLU A 87 -8.00 5.80 -14.34
N ARG A 88 -8.48 4.75 -15.01
CA ARG A 88 -9.92 4.53 -15.20
C ARG A 88 -10.68 4.45 -13.87
N THR A 89 -10.12 3.73 -12.89
CA THR A 89 -10.73 3.64 -11.54
C THR A 89 -10.81 5.02 -10.88
N LEU A 90 -9.79 5.87 -11.06
CA LEU A 90 -9.79 7.24 -10.53
C LEU A 90 -10.76 8.16 -11.26
N ASP A 91 -10.91 7.98 -12.57
CA ASP A 91 -11.85 8.75 -13.38
C ASP A 91 -13.31 8.42 -13.04
N GLU A 92 -13.59 7.21 -12.56
CA GLU A 92 -14.88 6.82 -12.00
C GLU A 92 -15.08 7.34 -10.56
N TYR A 93 -14.04 7.22 -9.71
CA TYR A 93 -14.10 7.62 -8.30
C TYR A 93 -14.17 9.13 -8.08
N ARG A 94 -13.37 9.93 -8.80
CA ARG A 94 -13.25 11.38 -8.57
C ARG A 94 -14.56 12.14 -8.76
N PRO A 95 -15.37 11.90 -9.80
CA PRO A 95 -16.68 12.54 -9.95
C PRO A 95 -17.63 12.17 -8.81
N GLN A 96 -17.68 10.90 -8.40
CA GLN A 96 -18.55 10.45 -7.31
C GLN A 96 -18.15 11.07 -5.97
N LEU A 97 -16.85 11.17 -5.70
CA LEU A 97 -16.35 11.89 -4.53
C LEU A 97 -16.77 13.36 -4.53
N ARG A 98 -16.63 14.06 -5.67
CA ARG A 98 -17.05 15.46 -5.79
C ARG A 98 -18.56 15.63 -5.61
N GLU A 99 -19.35 14.72 -6.17
CA GLU A 99 -20.79 14.73 -6.00
C GLU A 99 -21.15 14.56 -4.52
N PHE A 100 -20.56 13.59 -3.83
CA PHE A 100 -20.78 13.38 -2.40
C PHE A 100 -20.35 14.59 -1.56
N GLU A 101 -19.16 15.14 -1.80
CA GLU A 101 -18.64 16.32 -1.09
C GLU A 101 -19.49 17.58 -1.35
N SER A 102 -20.23 17.64 -2.47
CA SER A 102 -21.14 18.73 -2.79
C SER A 102 -22.52 18.63 -2.14
N LYS A 103 -22.92 17.43 -1.70
CA LYS A 103 -24.21 17.20 -1.03
C LYS A 103 -24.09 17.54 0.45
N SER A 104 -25.02 18.36 0.92
CA SER A 104 -25.22 18.63 2.33
C SER A 104 -25.99 17.48 2.99
N TYR A 105 -26.00 17.47 4.33
CA TYR A 105 -26.76 16.50 5.10
C TYR A 105 -28.23 16.43 4.68
N ASP A 106 -28.86 17.57 4.39
CA ASP A 106 -30.28 17.69 4.08
C ASP A 106 -30.62 17.23 2.66
N ASP A 107 -29.64 17.10 1.77
CA ASP A 107 -29.84 16.71 0.37
C ASP A 107 -30.14 15.22 0.19
N PHE A 108 -29.87 14.40 1.21
CA PHE A 108 -30.20 12.97 1.18
C PHE A 108 -31.63 12.74 1.66
N THR A 109 -32.39 12.02 0.85
CA THR A 109 -33.82 11.81 1.09
C THR A 109 -34.08 10.64 2.06
N ASP A 110 -33.21 9.63 2.05
CA ASP A 110 -33.33 8.42 2.88
C ASP A 110 -31.96 7.79 3.21
N VAL A 111 -31.91 7.00 4.29
CA VAL A 111 -30.75 6.21 4.75
C VAL A 111 -30.29 5.21 3.67
N ASN A 112 -31.19 4.72 2.82
CA ASN A 112 -30.85 3.80 1.73
C ASN A 112 -29.98 4.47 0.66
N GLU A 113 -30.18 5.76 0.39
CA GLU A 113 -29.37 6.53 -0.56
C GLU A 113 -27.93 6.67 -0.06
N ILE A 114 -27.77 7.00 1.22
CA ILE A 114 -26.46 7.10 1.90
C ILE A 114 -25.77 5.72 1.93
N SER A 115 -26.54 4.67 2.24
CA SER A 115 -26.03 3.29 2.29
C SER A 115 -25.55 2.78 0.92
N SER A 116 -26.18 3.24 -0.17
CA SER A 116 -25.77 2.89 -1.53
C SER A 116 -24.44 3.57 -1.88
N THR A 117 -24.31 4.86 -1.56
CA THR A 117 -23.06 5.63 -1.71
C THR A 117 -21.90 4.95 -0.95
N ARG A 118 -22.16 4.47 0.28
CA ARG A 118 -21.16 3.71 1.06
C ARG A 118 -20.68 2.46 0.32
N LYS A 119 -21.58 1.71 -0.31
CA LYS A 119 -21.22 0.50 -1.07
C LYS A 119 -20.34 0.82 -2.27
N GLU A 120 -20.61 1.92 -2.96
CA GLU A 120 -19.80 2.38 -4.09
C GLU A 120 -18.36 2.69 -3.65
N PHE A 121 -18.20 3.45 -2.55
CA PHE A 121 -16.86 3.74 -2.01
C PHE A 121 -16.11 2.51 -1.52
N LYS A 122 -16.81 1.53 -0.93
CA LYS A 122 -16.20 0.23 -0.60
C LYS A 122 -15.77 -0.54 -1.84
N ALA A 123 -16.57 -0.56 -2.90
CA ALA A 123 -16.20 -1.21 -4.16
C ALA A 123 -14.96 -0.55 -4.79
N PHE A 124 -14.84 0.78 -4.70
CA PHE A 124 -13.61 1.47 -5.12
C PHE A 124 -12.41 1.09 -4.27
N GLN A 125 -12.55 1.04 -2.95
CA GLN A 125 -11.49 0.60 -2.05
C GLN A 125 -11.02 -0.82 -2.39
N GLU A 126 -11.96 -1.75 -2.64
CA GLU A 126 -11.66 -3.12 -3.06
C GLU A 126 -10.89 -3.14 -4.39
N THR A 127 -11.36 -2.41 -5.40
CA THR A 127 -10.70 -2.30 -6.71
C THR A 127 -9.27 -1.72 -6.59
N LEU A 128 -9.08 -0.69 -5.75
CA LEU A 128 -7.75 -0.13 -5.46
C LEU A 128 -6.83 -1.14 -4.78
N ASN A 129 -7.37 -1.96 -3.87
CA ASN A 129 -6.61 -3.02 -3.21
C ASN A 129 -6.21 -4.13 -4.21
N GLU A 130 -7.06 -4.48 -5.17
CA GLU A 130 -6.71 -5.44 -6.23
C GLU A 130 -5.56 -4.92 -7.11
N HIS A 131 -5.61 -3.64 -7.51
CA HIS A 131 -4.50 -3.01 -8.25
C HIS A 131 -3.22 -3.01 -7.40
N LYS A 132 -3.33 -2.73 -6.11
CA LYS A 132 -2.19 -2.73 -5.17
C LYS A 132 -1.54 -4.11 -5.07
N GLU A 133 -2.32 -5.18 -4.93
CA GLU A 133 -1.77 -6.53 -4.90
C GLU A 133 -1.13 -6.90 -6.24
N THR A 134 -1.73 -6.51 -7.37
CA THR A 134 -1.13 -6.72 -8.69
C THR A 134 0.25 -6.05 -8.82
N VAL A 135 0.34 -4.77 -8.44
CA VAL A 135 1.61 -4.03 -8.48
C VAL A 135 2.63 -4.63 -7.51
N LYS A 136 2.18 -5.06 -6.32
CA LYS A 136 3.04 -5.71 -5.33
C LYS A 136 3.63 -7.02 -5.85
N THR A 137 2.83 -7.89 -6.47
CA THR A 137 3.33 -9.12 -7.09
C THR A 137 4.37 -8.83 -8.17
N ASN A 138 4.11 -7.82 -9.01
CA ASN A 138 5.05 -7.43 -10.06
C ASN A 138 6.37 -6.85 -9.49
N LEU A 139 6.28 -6.09 -8.39
CA LEU A 139 7.44 -5.59 -7.65
C LEU A 139 8.27 -6.71 -7.03
N GLU A 140 7.62 -7.69 -6.40
CA GLU A 140 8.31 -8.83 -5.80
C GLU A 140 9.05 -9.66 -6.86
N ALA A 141 8.44 -9.84 -8.04
CA ALA A 141 9.08 -10.50 -9.18
C ALA A 141 10.29 -9.71 -9.73
N ALA A 142 10.12 -8.41 -9.99
CA ALA A 142 11.22 -7.56 -10.46
C ALA A 142 12.37 -7.46 -9.44
N ALA A 143 12.04 -7.40 -8.15
CA ALA A 143 13.02 -7.42 -7.08
C ALA A 143 13.77 -8.77 -7.03
N ASP A 144 13.12 -9.90 -7.30
CA ASP A 144 13.78 -11.20 -7.37
C ASP A 144 14.79 -11.28 -8.53
N GLU A 145 14.40 -10.78 -9.70
CA GLU A 145 15.25 -10.72 -10.90
C GLU A 145 16.49 -9.83 -10.65
N GLU A 146 16.30 -8.62 -10.12
CA GLU A 146 17.42 -7.73 -9.83
C GLU A 146 18.32 -8.26 -8.70
N LEU A 147 17.77 -8.96 -7.71
CA LEU A 147 18.56 -9.45 -6.56
C LEU A 147 19.69 -10.38 -7.01
N SER A 148 19.49 -11.18 -8.05
CA SER A 148 20.52 -12.11 -8.55
C SER A 148 21.76 -11.39 -9.09
N ASP A 149 21.57 -10.29 -9.83
CA ASP A 149 22.68 -9.47 -10.34
C ASP A 149 23.41 -8.76 -9.20
N VAL A 150 22.65 -8.17 -8.28
CA VAL A 150 23.20 -7.49 -7.10
C VAL A 150 23.99 -8.46 -6.20
N GLU A 151 23.49 -9.68 -5.98
CA GLU A 151 24.19 -10.71 -5.20
C GLU A 151 25.48 -11.16 -5.89
N THR A 152 25.48 -11.26 -7.22
CA THR A 152 26.69 -11.57 -7.98
C THR A 152 27.73 -10.47 -7.84
N ARG A 153 27.33 -9.20 -7.96
CA ARG A 153 28.25 -8.06 -7.75
C ARG A 153 28.73 -7.97 -6.31
N GLU A 154 27.88 -8.22 -5.31
CA GLU A 154 28.28 -8.28 -3.89
C GLU A 154 29.30 -9.40 -3.65
N THR A 155 29.11 -10.55 -4.29
CA THR A 155 30.01 -11.71 -4.19
C THR A 155 31.38 -11.38 -4.77
N ILE A 156 31.42 -10.72 -5.92
CA ILE A 156 32.64 -10.25 -6.57
C ILE A 156 33.42 -9.29 -5.67
N LEU A 157 32.74 -8.32 -5.05
CA LEU A 157 33.36 -7.33 -4.15
C LEU A 157 33.91 -7.92 -2.84
N ARG A 158 33.72 -9.22 -2.59
CA ARG A 158 34.42 -9.93 -1.50
C ARG A 158 35.88 -10.23 -1.82
N ILE A 159 36.27 -10.16 -3.10
CA ILE A 159 37.67 -10.26 -3.48
C ILE A 159 38.38 -9.00 -2.96
N PRO A 160 39.37 -9.12 -2.06
CA PRO A 160 39.97 -7.95 -1.42
C PRO A 160 40.62 -6.97 -2.39
N ASP A 161 41.11 -7.49 -3.53
CA ASP A 161 41.76 -6.72 -4.58
C ASP A 161 40.78 -5.90 -5.44
N ILE A 162 39.46 -6.09 -5.30
CA ILE A 162 38.45 -5.61 -6.26
C ILE A 162 37.47 -4.63 -5.61
N GLY A 163 37.35 -3.47 -6.26
CA GLY A 163 36.44 -2.40 -5.86
C GLY A 163 36.90 -1.63 -4.63
N THR A 164 36.09 -0.68 -4.22
CA THR A 164 36.33 0.18 -3.06
C THR A 164 35.32 -0.08 -1.95
N THR A 165 35.57 0.47 -0.77
CA THR A 165 34.59 0.47 0.32
C THR A 165 33.28 1.16 -0.09
N THR A 166 33.36 2.22 -0.89
CA THR A 166 32.18 2.92 -1.41
C THR A 166 31.35 2.04 -2.35
N ASP A 167 32.00 1.26 -3.21
CA ASP A 167 31.30 0.30 -4.09
C ASP A 167 30.58 -0.78 -3.26
N THR A 168 31.25 -1.28 -2.23
CA THR A 168 30.69 -2.27 -1.29
C THR A 168 29.47 -1.70 -0.57
N GLU A 169 29.53 -0.45 -0.11
CA GLU A 169 28.40 0.22 0.53
C GLU A 169 27.23 0.44 -0.43
N ALA A 170 27.50 0.84 -1.68
CA ALA A 170 26.46 1.04 -2.70
C ALA A 170 25.73 -0.27 -3.00
N VAL A 171 26.46 -1.35 -3.28
CA VAL A 171 25.89 -2.68 -3.56
C VAL A 171 25.13 -3.22 -2.34
N THR A 172 25.70 -3.13 -1.14
CA THR A 172 25.06 -3.62 0.09
C THR A 172 23.78 -2.86 0.42
N THR A 173 23.79 -1.54 0.24
CA THR A 173 22.63 -0.67 0.48
C THR A 173 21.51 -0.99 -0.50
N TYR A 174 21.85 -1.13 -1.78
CA TYR A 174 20.88 -1.48 -2.81
C TYR A 174 20.28 -2.87 -2.57
N ARG A 175 21.11 -3.88 -2.28
CA ARG A 175 20.66 -5.24 -1.95
C ARG A 175 19.66 -5.26 -0.80
N LYS A 176 19.92 -4.50 0.27
CA LYS A 176 18.99 -4.40 1.41
C LYS A 176 17.63 -3.84 1.00
N LYS A 177 17.60 -2.81 0.16
CA LYS A 177 16.36 -2.21 -0.35
C LYS A 177 15.58 -3.17 -1.24
N ILE A 178 16.25 -3.85 -2.18
CA ILE A 178 15.63 -4.88 -3.03
C ILE A 178 15.10 -6.05 -2.19
N ALA A 179 15.86 -6.52 -1.21
CA ALA A 179 15.41 -7.57 -0.30
C ALA A 179 14.18 -7.18 0.54
N SER A 180 14.05 -5.90 0.91
CA SER A 180 12.84 -5.36 1.55
C SER A 180 11.63 -5.40 0.62
N ILE A 181 11.80 -4.99 -0.64
CA ILE A 181 10.72 -5.02 -1.65
C ILE A 181 10.29 -6.46 -1.94
N LYS A 182 11.23 -7.39 -2.08
CA LYS A 182 10.95 -8.84 -2.23
C LYS A 182 10.15 -9.43 -1.05
N ARG A 183 10.26 -8.84 0.14
CA ARG A 183 9.45 -9.22 1.32
C ARG A 183 8.09 -8.51 1.37
N GLY A 184 7.73 -7.75 0.33
CA GLY A 184 6.49 -7.00 0.25
C GLY A 184 6.49 -5.69 1.04
N GLN A 185 7.65 -5.14 1.39
CA GLN A 185 7.74 -3.85 2.09
C GLN A 185 7.73 -2.68 1.09
N PHE A 186 6.89 -1.68 1.33
CA PHE A 186 6.92 -0.42 0.61
C PHE A 186 7.88 0.55 1.28
N ILE A 187 8.98 0.85 0.59
CA ILE A 187 9.95 1.89 0.96
C ILE A 187 9.67 3.16 0.15
N ASP A 188 10.38 4.24 0.47
CA ASP A 188 10.32 5.46 -0.33
C ASP A 188 10.95 5.24 -1.72
N ALA A 189 10.28 5.75 -2.76
CA ALA A 189 10.70 5.55 -4.15
C ALA A 189 11.93 6.37 -4.51
N GLU A 190 12.09 7.58 -3.97
CA GLU A 190 13.29 8.38 -4.21
C GLU A 190 14.50 7.76 -3.50
N GLU A 191 14.33 7.24 -2.28
CA GLU A 191 15.42 6.51 -1.62
C GLU A 191 15.86 5.25 -2.40
N LEU A 192 14.92 4.54 -3.03
CA LEU A 192 15.25 3.40 -3.89
C LEU A 192 16.00 3.87 -5.14
N LYS A 193 15.55 4.94 -5.77
CA LYS A 193 16.13 5.51 -6.98
C LYS A 193 17.55 6.01 -6.75
N GLU A 194 17.80 6.70 -5.64
CA GLU A 194 19.15 7.12 -5.26
C GLU A 194 20.08 5.91 -5.05
N ALA A 195 19.58 4.85 -4.40
CA ALA A 195 20.36 3.64 -4.19
C ALA A 195 20.62 2.90 -5.51
N LYS A 196 19.63 2.82 -6.41
CA LYS A 196 19.77 2.23 -7.76
C LYS A 196 20.80 3.00 -8.58
N GLN A 197 20.79 4.33 -8.50
CA GLN A 197 21.77 5.16 -9.19
C GLN A 197 23.20 4.89 -8.69
N ARG A 198 23.43 4.93 -7.37
CA ARG A 198 24.76 4.62 -6.81
C ARG A 198 25.22 3.20 -7.16
N TYR A 199 24.30 2.23 -7.14
CA TYR A 199 24.59 0.87 -7.58
C TYR A 199 24.96 0.79 -9.06
N SER A 200 24.28 1.54 -9.93
CA SER A 200 24.56 1.58 -11.38
C SER A 200 25.90 2.23 -11.74
N GLU A 201 26.43 3.07 -10.85
CA GLU A 201 27.76 3.67 -10.99
C GLU A 201 28.89 2.67 -10.66
N VAL A 202 28.58 1.53 -10.02
CA VAL A 202 29.55 0.46 -9.74
C VAL A 202 29.74 -0.39 -10.99
N ASP A 203 30.72 0.00 -11.81
CA ASP A 203 31.14 -0.70 -13.03
C ASP A 203 32.11 -1.85 -12.72
N ILE A 204 31.61 -2.87 -12.02
CA ILE A 204 32.37 -4.07 -11.65
C ILE A 204 31.55 -5.31 -11.99
N ASP A 205 32.03 -6.07 -12.96
CA ASP A 205 31.55 -7.40 -13.30
C ASP A 205 32.72 -8.36 -13.58
N ILE A 206 32.41 -9.63 -13.83
CA ILE A 206 33.46 -10.63 -14.08
C ILE A 206 34.27 -10.35 -15.36
N GLY A 207 33.66 -9.72 -16.36
CA GLY A 207 34.34 -9.33 -17.60
C GLY A 207 35.36 -8.22 -17.36
N THR A 208 34.99 -7.20 -16.60
CA THR A 208 35.88 -6.12 -16.17
C THR A 208 37.07 -6.67 -15.38
N ILE A 209 36.82 -7.63 -14.49
CA ILE A 209 37.89 -8.28 -13.70
C ILE A 209 38.81 -9.09 -14.60
N ARG A 210 38.25 -9.91 -15.49
CA ARG A 210 39.04 -10.68 -16.44
C ARG A 210 39.94 -9.79 -17.29
N SER A 211 39.42 -8.67 -17.77
CA SER A 211 40.20 -7.71 -18.54
C SER A 211 41.29 -7.03 -17.71
N ASN A 212 40.98 -6.61 -16.48
CA ASN A 212 41.91 -5.85 -15.63
C ASN A 212 43.05 -6.70 -15.07
N TYR A 213 42.79 -7.98 -14.79
CA TYR A 213 43.74 -8.91 -14.19
C TYR A 213 44.29 -9.95 -15.18
N GLY A 214 43.91 -9.85 -16.45
CA GLY A 214 44.37 -10.76 -17.50
C GLY A 214 43.90 -12.21 -17.29
N LEU A 215 42.69 -12.40 -16.76
CA LEU A 215 42.13 -13.73 -16.52
C LEU A 215 41.42 -14.27 -17.77
N SER A 216 41.68 -15.53 -18.09
CA SER A 216 40.93 -16.30 -19.08
C SER A 216 39.45 -16.45 -18.66
N GLU A 217 38.63 -16.96 -19.58
CA GLU A 217 37.22 -17.26 -19.29
C GLU A 217 37.08 -18.32 -18.21
N ASP A 218 37.92 -19.36 -18.28
CA ASP A 218 37.93 -20.46 -17.34
C ASP A 218 38.37 -19.97 -15.95
N ALA A 219 39.38 -19.11 -15.85
CA ALA A 219 39.79 -18.52 -14.57
C ALA A 219 38.73 -17.59 -13.97
N GLY A 220 38.06 -16.76 -14.78
CA GLY A 220 36.96 -15.92 -14.32
C GLY A 220 35.76 -16.73 -13.82
N ASN A 221 35.39 -17.80 -14.54
CA ASN A 221 34.31 -18.70 -14.14
C ASN A 221 34.66 -19.46 -12.85
N LEU A 222 35.90 -19.95 -12.74
CA LEU A 222 36.38 -20.63 -11.55
C LEU A 222 36.36 -19.70 -10.32
N LEU A 223 36.78 -18.45 -10.49
CA LEU A 223 36.74 -17.42 -9.46
C LEU A 223 35.33 -17.21 -8.92
N LEU A 224 34.33 -17.08 -9.81
CA LEU A 224 32.92 -16.98 -9.41
C LEU A 224 32.44 -18.22 -8.63
N ARG A 225 32.80 -19.43 -9.10
CA ARG A 225 32.44 -20.68 -8.41
C ARG A 225 33.02 -20.73 -6.99
N PHE A 226 34.29 -20.34 -6.82
CA PHE A 226 34.91 -20.25 -5.49
C PHE A 226 34.18 -19.27 -4.57
N LEU A 227 33.84 -18.08 -5.06
CA LEU A 227 33.16 -17.07 -4.25
C LEU A 227 31.71 -17.44 -3.90
N ARG A 228 31.06 -18.24 -4.73
CA ARG A 228 29.71 -18.79 -4.50
C ARG A 228 29.70 -20.03 -3.60
N ASN A 229 30.87 -20.44 -3.07
CA ASN A 229 31.04 -21.69 -2.32
C ASN A 229 30.58 -22.94 -3.08
N GLU A 230 30.65 -22.92 -4.41
CA GLU A 230 30.39 -24.11 -5.20
C GLU A 230 31.54 -25.12 -5.03
N THR A 231 31.22 -26.41 -5.08
CA THR A 231 32.27 -27.43 -5.07
C THR A 231 33.07 -27.34 -6.37
N VAL A 232 34.36 -27.03 -6.24
CA VAL A 232 35.34 -27.05 -7.31
C VAL A 232 36.23 -28.26 -7.07
N THR A 233 36.37 -29.11 -8.08
CA THR A 233 37.25 -30.29 -8.00
C THR A 233 38.61 -29.98 -8.62
N LEU A 234 39.65 -30.71 -8.24
CA LEU A 234 40.99 -30.56 -8.84
C LEU A 234 41.00 -30.80 -10.36
N ALA A 235 40.00 -31.50 -10.90
CA ALA A 235 39.84 -31.68 -12.36
C ALA A 235 39.33 -30.41 -13.07
N ASP A 236 38.70 -29.48 -12.34
CA ASP A 236 38.26 -28.18 -12.84
C ASP A 236 39.39 -27.13 -12.84
N VAL A 237 40.57 -27.49 -12.31
CA VAL A 237 41.65 -26.55 -11.98
C VAL A 237 42.92 -26.96 -12.73
N ASP A 238 43.18 -26.32 -13.87
CA ASP A 238 44.48 -26.44 -14.56
C ASP A 238 45.51 -25.51 -13.89
N ASP A 239 46.79 -25.88 -13.96
CA ASP A 239 47.91 -25.12 -13.39
C ASP A 239 47.96 -23.69 -13.98
N GLY A 240 47.60 -23.55 -15.26
CA GLY A 240 47.49 -22.23 -15.92
C GLY A 240 46.41 -21.34 -15.30
N VAL A 241 45.27 -21.91 -14.91
CA VAL A 241 44.18 -21.16 -14.26
C VAL A 241 44.58 -20.72 -12.85
N LEU A 242 45.31 -21.57 -12.11
CA LEU A 242 45.84 -21.20 -10.79
C LEU A 242 46.86 -20.07 -10.87
N ASP A 243 47.73 -20.08 -11.89
CA ASP A 243 48.71 -19.02 -12.10
C ASP A 243 48.04 -17.69 -12.46
N GLU A 244 46.97 -17.71 -13.25
CA GLU A 244 46.16 -16.52 -13.53
C GLU A 244 45.51 -15.96 -12.26
N LEU A 245 44.94 -16.80 -11.39
CA LEU A 245 44.32 -16.36 -10.13
C LEU A 245 45.32 -15.77 -9.12
N LYS A 246 46.62 -16.07 -9.25
CA LYS A 246 47.68 -15.44 -8.42
C LYS A 246 47.88 -13.95 -8.71
N THR A 247 47.37 -13.45 -9.83
CA THR A 247 47.38 -12.00 -10.14
C THR A 247 46.53 -11.19 -9.17
N LEU A 248 45.55 -11.82 -8.50
CA LEU A 248 44.83 -11.26 -7.37
C LEU A 248 45.66 -11.47 -6.10
N GLU A 249 46.52 -10.50 -5.76
CA GLU A 249 47.57 -10.65 -4.77
C GLU A 249 47.05 -10.94 -3.35
N GLU A 250 46.02 -10.24 -2.89
CA GLU A 250 45.44 -10.50 -1.56
C GLU A 250 44.56 -11.75 -1.56
N PHE A 251 43.77 -11.95 -2.61
CA PHE A 251 42.93 -13.13 -2.77
C PHE A 251 43.75 -14.43 -2.76
N SER A 252 44.82 -14.48 -3.55
CA SER A 252 45.70 -15.66 -3.66
C SER A 252 46.40 -15.99 -2.34
N LYS A 253 46.82 -14.99 -1.56
CA LYS A 253 47.39 -15.19 -0.22
C LYS A 253 46.39 -15.81 0.76
N ARG A 254 45.09 -15.52 0.59
CA ARG A 254 44.00 -16.06 1.42
C ARG A 254 43.46 -17.40 0.91
N LEU A 255 43.78 -17.77 -0.32
CA LEU A 255 43.42 -19.04 -0.93
C LEU A 255 44.26 -20.16 -0.32
N THR A 256 43.80 -20.68 0.82
CA THR A 256 44.30 -21.95 1.37
C THR A 256 43.78 -23.10 0.53
N ILE A 257 44.45 -23.41 -0.58
CA ILE A 257 44.26 -24.67 -1.30
C ILE A 257 44.93 -25.75 -0.46
N GLN A 258 44.13 -26.54 0.27
CA GLN A 258 44.62 -27.80 0.84
C GLN A 258 44.66 -28.82 -0.29
N PHE A 259 45.88 -29.18 -0.71
CA PHE A 259 46.15 -30.30 -1.62
C PHE A 259 45.97 -31.64 -0.90
#